data_AF-U2RH04-F1
#
_entry.id   AF-U2RH04-F1
#
_cell.length_a   1.000
_cell.length_b   1.000
_cell.length_c   1.000
_cell.angle_alpha   90.00
_cell.angle_beta   90.00
_cell.angle_gamma   90.00
#
_symmetry.space_group_name_H-M   'P 1'
#
loop_
_entity.id
_entity.type
_entity.pdbx_description
1 polymer ?
#
loop_
_entity_poly.entity_id
_entity_poly.type
_entity_poly.pdbx_seq_one_letter_code
_entity_poly.pdbx_strand_id
1 'polypeptide(L)'
;MAENGDKEVEQAREFFYQKDFKNAEKLYLSAIDKGNIIALNDLGNLYYLKENYSEAKKYFQKSVDKGGTVALFNLAEVYRIEKNFPQAEKYYLQAIKKGVIQAYNNLALLYSENGKLEKAVEYYLKAGESGDVKGYYNLGNLYFHNYEDLKKAEKYYLKAAEQNHQNSIRMLGFIYQRLEDYKKAKEYYLKALKNNENDGLLVNLALVYEKLGETKKSEETHLKAIEKGFVGSMYNLASFYEENGKIEEAKKWYKRALENGVEPAREELEKLEGNKSDKLKNIATSNISFETLTLKLVGHGLLKTNENEIELEYQNFRAIGKDKKVYTEKDFQINGKKPKIVVSKAVSTKMIRNFIKTDEKIYIVGFLDETNERKKGVRYEPFDVKFNENEDWVKKIYFKDGIIYIWNN
;
A
#
# COMPACT_ATOMS: atom_id res chain seq x y z
N MET A 1 15.21 42.42 -37.91
CA MET A 1 14.35 42.46 -36.70
C MET A 1 14.19 41.07 -36.08
N ALA A 2 13.70 40.05 -36.80
CA ALA A 2 13.50 38.69 -36.29
C ALA A 2 14.68 38.14 -35.45
N GLU A 3 15.90 38.20 -35.97
CA GLU A 3 17.14 37.71 -35.32
C GLU A 3 17.38 38.19 -33.88
N ASN A 4 16.82 39.34 -33.48
CA ASN A 4 16.96 39.89 -32.13
C ASN A 4 15.87 39.41 -31.16
N GLY A 5 14.81 38.76 -31.65
CA GLY A 5 13.82 38.07 -30.81
C GLY A 5 14.19 36.61 -30.55
N ASP A 6 14.80 35.93 -31.53
CA ASP A 6 15.22 34.53 -31.37
C ASP A 6 16.34 34.38 -30.32
N LYS A 7 17.34 35.26 -30.34
CA LYS A 7 18.41 35.30 -29.32
C LYS A 7 17.89 35.54 -27.89
N GLU A 8 16.80 36.30 -27.74
CA GLU A 8 16.15 36.47 -26.43
C GLU A 8 15.39 35.23 -25.98
N VAL A 9 14.83 34.44 -26.91
CA VAL A 9 14.23 33.13 -26.58
C VAL A 9 15.31 32.14 -26.14
N GLU A 10 16.46 32.13 -26.79
CA GLU A 10 17.62 31.32 -26.38
C GLU A 10 18.09 31.70 -24.97
N GLN A 11 18.35 32.99 -24.72
CA GLN A 11 18.76 33.48 -23.39
C GLN A 11 17.67 33.27 -22.32
N ALA A 12 16.39 33.44 -22.66
CA ALA A 12 15.29 33.15 -21.74
C ALA A 12 15.22 31.67 -21.35
N ARG A 13 15.56 30.76 -22.26
CA ARG A 13 15.66 29.32 -21.98
C ARG A 13 16.84 29.01 -21.06
N GLU A 14 17.99 29.66 -21.20
CA GLU A 14 19.11 29.52 -20.25
C GLU A 14 18.69 29.90 -18.82
N PHE A 15 18.08 31.08 -18.64
CA PHE A 15 17.54 31.49 -17.33
C PHE A 15 16.46 30.52 -16.81
N PHE A 16 15.59 30.00 -17.69
CA PHE A 16 14.57 29.01 -17.34
C PHE A 16 15.18 27.69 -16.84
N TYR A 17 16.23 27.17 -17.48
CA TYR A 17 16.96 25.99 -17.02
C TYR A 17 17.69 26.24 -15.69
N GLN A 18 18.19 27.46 -15.48
CA GLN A 18 18.76 27.92 -14.19
C GLN A 18 17.69 28.19 -13.11
N LYS A 19 16.39 28.05 -13.44
CA LYS A 19 15.21 28.36 -12.61
C LYS A 19 15.06 29.85 -12.24
N ASP A 20 15.78 30.75 -12.90
CA ASP A 20 15.50 32.19 -12.85
C ASP A 20 14.31 32.52 -13.77
N PHE A 21 13.12 32.12 -13.30
CA PHE A 21 11.88 32.36 -14.02
C PHE A 21 11.58 33.85 -14.17
N LYS A 22 12.16 34.74 -13.36
CA LYS A 22 11.93 36.19 -13.43
C LYS A 22 12.63 36.81 -14.63
N ASN A 23 13.91 36.48 -14.85
CA ASN A 23 14.64 36.97 -16.02
C ASN A 23 14.21 36.25 -17.30
N ALA A 24 13.85 34.96 -17.23
CA ALA A 24 13.22 34.25 -18.34
C ALA A 24 11.89 34.89 -18.77
N GLU A 25 10.96 35.15 -17.84
CA GLU A 25 9.67 35.81 -18.08
C GLU A 25 9.84 37.19 -18.73
N LYS A 26 10.80 37.99 -18.25
CA LYS A 26 11.14 39.29 -18.84
C LYS A 26 11.63 39.18 -20.30
N LEU A 27 12.52 38.23 -20.60
CA LEU A 27 13.09 38.06 -21.94
C LEU A 27 12.09 37.47 -22.93
N TYR A 28 11.25 36.51 -22.51
CA TYR A 28 10.15 36.04 -23.36
C TYR A 28 9.17 37.16 -23.70
N LEU A 29 8.83 38.06 -22.75
CA LEU A 29 8.00 39.24 -23.03
C LEU A 29 8.65 40.17 -24.08
N SER A 30 9.94 40.49 -23.94
CA SER A 30 10.70 41.27 -24.94
C SER A 30 10.67 40.64 -26.34
N ALA A 31 10.82 39.32 -26.42
CA ALA A 31 10.74 38.58 -27.68
C ALA A 31 9.32 38.57 -28.28
N ILE A 32 8.27 38.48 -27.44
CA ILE A 32 6.86 38.57 -27.85
C ILE A 32 6.55 39.93 -28.48
N ASP A 33 7.03 41.01 -27.86
CA ASP A 33 6.84 42.39 -28.36
C ASP A 33 7.57 42.61 -29.70
N LYS A 34 8.69 41.91 -29.93
CA LYS A 34 9.39 41.82 -31.23
C LYS A 34 8.72 40.87 -32.22
N GLY A 35 7.56 40.30 -31.86
CA GLY A 35 6.71 39.47 -32.71
C GLY A 35 6.93 37.96 -32.61
N ASN A 36 7.86 37.48 -31.78
CA ASN A 36 8.24 36.07 -31.73
C ASN A 36 7.08 35.17 -31.24
N ILE A 37 6.74 34.15 -32.03
CA ILE A 37 5.60 33.24 -31.77
C ILE A 37 6.00 32.07 -30.86
N ILE A 38 7.28 31.68 -30.87
CA ILE A 38 7.85 30.64 -29.99
C ILE A 38 7.87 31.16 -28.55
N ALA A 39 8.25 32.42 -28.35
CA ALA A 39 8.20 33.09 -27.05
C ALA A 39 6.81 33.07 -26.38
N LEU A 40 5.72 33.13 -27.16
CA LEU A 40 4.35 32.98 -26.63
C LEU A 40 4.10 31.58 -26.07
N ASN A 41 4.59 30.54 -26.74
CA ASN A 41 4.49 29.16 -26.26
C ASN A 41 5.35 28.93 -25.01
N ASP A 42 6.59 29.43 -25.01
CA ASP A 42 7.55 29.17 -23.94
C ASP A 42 7.22 29.97 -22.67
N LEU A 43 6.67 31.19 -22.81
CA LEU A 43 6.07 31.92 -21.69
C LEU A 43 4.81 31.22 -21.16
N GLY A 44 3.99 30.63 -22.03
CA GLY A 44 2.87 29.79 -21.63
C GLY A 44 3.32 28.59 -20.78
N ASN A 45 4.40 27.91 -21.19
CA ASN A 45 5.02 26.81 -20.43
C ASN A 45 5.58 27.29 -19.08
N LEU A 46 6.15 28.50 -19.02
CA LEU A 46 6.64 29.11 -17.78
C LEU A 46 5.49 29.36 -16.79
N TYR A 47 4.34 29.88 -17.24
CA TYR A 47 3.17 30.03 -16.37
C TYR A 47 2.53 28.69 -15.99
N TYR A 48 2.52 27.70 -16.89
CA TYR A 48 2.05 26.34 -16.62
C TYR A 48 2.89 25.69 -15.50
N LEU A 49 4.21 25.82 -15.54
CA LEU A 49 5.12 25.31 -14.50
C LEU A 49 4.95 26.03 -13.15
N LYS A 50 4.49 27.29 -13.17
CA LYS A 50 4.12 28.08 -11.98
C LYS A 50 2.65 27.85 -11.55
N GLU A 51 1.97 26.83 -12.10
CA GLU A 51 0.56 26.50 -11.91
C GLU A 51 -0.45 27.64 -12.21
N ASN A 52 0.00 28.72 -12.87
CA ASN A 52 -0.85 29.82 -13.31
C ASN A 52 -1.49 29.47 -14.66
N TYR A 53 -2.42 28.51 -14.62
CA TYR A 53 -3.13 27.99 -15.79
C TYR A 53 -3.91 29.07 -16.56
N SER A 54 -4.32 30.16 -15.90
CA SER A 54 -5.00 31.30 -16.53
C SER A 54 -4.08 32.07 -17.49
N GLU A 55 -2.90 32.50 -17.02
CA GLU A 55 -1.92 33.16 -17.89
C GLU A 55 -1.33 32.17 -18.91
N ALA A 56 -1.09 30.90 -18.53
CA ALA A 56 -0.63 29.87 -19.46
C ALA A 56 -1.57 29.74 -20.67
N LYS A 57 -2.88 29.55 -20.40
CA LYS A 57 -3.95 29.50 -21.41
C LYS A 57 -3.97 30.73 -22.32
N LYS A 58 -3.86 31.93 -21.74
CA LYS A 58 -3.82 33.22 -22.44
C LYS A 58 -2.63 33.33 -23.41
N TYR A 59 -1.43 32.90 -23.03
CA TYR A 59 -0.27 32.92 -23.92
C TYR A 59 -0.27 31.77 -24.94
N PHE A 60 -0.74 30.57 -24.58
CA PHE A 60 -0.97 29.50 -25.55
C PHE A 60 -2.01 29.89 -26.60
N GLN A 61 -3.15 30.48 -26.22
CA GLN A 61 -4.16 30.95 -27.18
C GLN A 61 -3.58 32.02 -28.12
N LYS A 62 -2.86 33.03 -27.60
CA LYS A 62 -2.14 34.00 -28.44
C LYS A 62 -1.16 33.34 -29.43
N SER A 63 -0.49 32.25 -29.03
CA SER A 63 0.40 31.49 -29.92
C SER A 63 -0.40 30.76 -31.01
N VAL A 64 -1.51 30.09 -30.63
CA VAL A 64 -2.46 29.44 -31.56
C VAL A 64 -3.04 30.44 -32.57
N ASP A 65 -3.43 31.63 -32.13
CA ASP A 65 -3.98 32.70 -32.99
C ASP A 65 -2.96 33.19 -34.03
N LYS A 66 -1.66 33.09 -33.72
CA LYS A 66 -0.54 33.32 -34.65
C LYS A 66 -0.06 32.06 -35.39
N GLY A 67 -0.79 30.94 -35.29
CA GLY A 67 -0.48 29.70 -36.00
C GLY A 67 0.44 28.71 -35.28
N GLY A 68 0.80 28.96 -34.01
CA GLY A 68 1.64 28.09 -33.19
C GLY A 68 1.01 26.72 -32.95
N THR A 69 1.56 25.68 -33.59
CA THR A 69 0.99 24.32 -33.57
C THR A 69 1.18 23.59 -32.24
N VAL A 70 2.35 23.73 -31.61
CA VAL A 70 2.66 23.13 -30.29
C VAL A 70 1.73 23.67 -29.20
N ALA A 71 1.37 24.96 -29.30
CA ALA A 71 0.46 25.59 -28.34
C ALA A 71 -0.96 24.99 -28.36
N LEU A 72 -1.40 24.35 -29.45
CA LEU A 72 -2.67 23.60 -29.47
C LEU A 72 -2.65 22.44 -28.47
N PHE A 73 -1.53 21.71 -28.39
CA PHE A 73 -1.36 20.60 -27.46
C PHE A 73 -1.27 21.10 -26.00
N ASN A 74 -0.44 22.11 -25.75
CA ASN A 74 -0.30 22.67 -24.39
C ASN A 74 -1.61 23.30 -23.87
N LEU A 75 -2.37 23.95 -24.75
CA LEU A 75 -3.70 24.48 -24.44
C LEU A 75 -4.70 23.35 -24.11
N ALA A 76 -4.61 22.20 -24.79
CA ALA A 76 -5.44 21.02 -24.48
C ALA A 76 -5.13 20.43 -23.10
N GLU A 77 -3.85 20.39 -22.68
CA GLU A 77 -3.48 19.96 -21.32
C GLU A 77 -4.07 20.87 -20.25
N VAL A 78 -4.03 22.20 -20.43
CA VAL A 78 -4.65 23.13 -19.49
C VAL A 78 -6.15 22.86 -19.34
N TYR A 79 -6.87 22.69 -20.46
CA TYR A 79 -8.30 22.34 -20.40
C TYR A 79 -8.57 20.94 -19.81
N ARG A 80 -7.62 19.99 -19.93
CA ARG A 80 -7.73 18.66 -19.29
C ARG A 80 -7.56 18.75 -17.77
N ILE A 81 -6.60 19.53 -17.29
CA ILE A 81 -6.40 19.82 -15.86
C ILE A 81 -7.62 20.50 -15.24
N GLU A 82 -8.21 21.47 -15.96
CA GLU A 82 -9.48 22.12 -15.59
C GLU A 82 -10.72 21.22 -15.75
N LYS A 83 -10.54 19.96 -16.19
CA LYS A 83 -11.61 18.98 -16.47
C LYS A 83 -12.64 19.44 -17.52
N ASN A 84 -12.29 20.44 -18.33
CA ASN A 84 -13.07 20.87 -19.50
C ASN A 84 -12.77 19.94 -20.69
N PHE A 85 -13.19 18.68 -20.55
CA PHE A 85 -12.91 17.63 -21.52
C PHE A 85 -13.35 17.94 -22.96
N PRO A 86 -14.50 18.60 -23.24
CA PRO A 86 -14.88 18.95 -24.61
C PRO A 86 -13.89 19.92 -25.28
N GLN A 87 -13.36 20.89 -24.51
CA GLN A 87 -12.43 21.87 -25.06
C GLN A 87 -11.00 21.31 -25.16
N ALA A 88 -10.62 20.36 -24.28
CA ALA A 88 -9.41 19.54 -24.44
C ALA A 88 -9.49 18.64 -25.71
N GLU A 89 -10.58 17.87 -25.88
CA GLU A 89 -10.85 17.03 -27.06
C GLU A 89 -10.74 17.86 -28.35
N LYS A 90 -11.36 19.05 -28.37
CA LYS A 90 -11.27 20.00 -29.50
C LYS A 90 -9.85 20.51 -29.79
N TYR A 91 -9.00 20.75 -28.79
CA TYR A 91 -7.63 21.25 -29.04
C TYR A 91 -6.65 20.11 -29.40
N TYR A 92 -6.73 18.93 -28.78
CA TYR A 92 -5.93 17.78 -29.22
C TYR A 92 -6.25 17.39 -30.67
N LEU A 93 -7.54 17.36 -31.05
CA LEU A 93 -7.94 17.07 -32.44
C LEU A 93 -7.42 18.10 -33.45
N GLN A 94 -7.23 19.36 -33.05
CA GLN A 94 -6.58 20.37 -33.89
C GLN A 94 -5.06 20.15 -33.95
N ALA A 95 -4.42 19.82 -32.83
CA ALA A 95 -2.99 19.51 -32.77
C ALA A 95 -2.63 18.29 -33.66
N ILE A 96 -3.45 17.23 -33.61
CA ILE A 96 -3.36 16.06 -34.51
C ILE A 96 -3.46 16.49 -35.98
N LYS A 97 -4.46 17.32 -36.34
CA LYS A 97 -4.63 17.87 -37.70
C LYS A 97 -3.48 18.80 -38.15
N LYS A 98 -2.59 19.19 -37.23
CA LYS A 98 -1.37 19.96 -37.48
C LYS A 98 -0.09 19.13 -37.34
N GLY A 99 -0.19 17.80 -37.24
CA GLY A 99 0.96 16.89 -37.18
C GLY A 99 1.61 16.71 -35.80
N VAL A 100 0.97 17.19 -34.72
CA VAL A 100 1.50 17.01 -33.35
C VAL A 100 1.17 15.60 -32.85
N ILE A 101 2.07 14.66 -33.11
CA ILE A 101 1.89 13.22 -32.85
C ILE A 101 1.55 12.93 -31.37
N GLN A 102 2.17 13.66 -30.44
CA GLN A 102 1.97 13.51 -28.99
C GLN A 102 0.50 13.71 -28.56
N ALA A 103 -0.28 14.47 -29.34
CA ALA A 103 -1.69 14.70 -29.06
C ALA A 103 -2.55 13.44 -29.27
N TYR A 104 -2.11 12.41 -30.02
CA TYR A 104 -2.82 11.13 -30.09
C TYR A 104 -2.81 10.43 -28.72
N ASN A 105 -1.64 10.31 -28.08
CA ASN A 105 -1.50 9.62 -26.80
C ASN A 105 -2.30 10.34 -25.68
N ASN A 106 -2.25 11.67 -25.64
CA ASN A 106 -2.90 12.42 -24.56
C ASN A 106 -4.41 12.62 -24.79
N LEU A 107 -4.89 12.56 -26.04
CA LEU A 107 -6.31 12.41 -26.34
C LEU A 107 -6.83 11.01 -25.99
N ALA A 108 -6.05 9.96 -26.20
CA ALA A 108 -6.38 8.61 -25.73
C ALA A 108 -6.45 8.54 -24.19
N LEU A 109 -5.52 9.22 -23.50
CA LEU A 109 -5.56 9.39 -22.05
C LEU A 109 -6.84 10.13 -21.61
N LEU A 110 -7.17 11.28 -22.23
CA LEU A 110 -8.41 12.02 -21.97
C LEU A 110 -9.66 11.14 -22.14
N TYR A 111 -9.70 10.27 -23.15
CA TYR A 111 -10.79 9.32 -23.33
C TYR A 111 -10.81 8.23 -22.24
N SER A 112 -9.65 7.73 -21.82
CA SER A 112 -9.52 6.75 -20.75
C SER A 112 -9.93 7.32 -19.38
N GLU A 113 -9.49 8.54 -19.06
CA GLU A 113 -9.86 9.29 -17.84
C GLU A 113 -11.37 9.59 -17.78
N ASN A 114 -12.04 9.64 -18.93
CA ASN A 114 -13.46 9.91 -19.09
C ASN A 114 -14.28 8.64 -19.49
N GLY A 115 -13.74 7.43 -19.23
CA GLY A 115 -14.44 6.15 -19.40
C GLY A 115 -14.76 5.72 -20.85
N LYS A 116 -14.31 6.45 -21.86
CA LYS A 116 -14.57 6.18 -23.30
C LYS A 116 -13.50 5.22 -23.85
N LEU A 117 -13.44 4.01 -23.30
CA LEU A 117 -12.29 3.09 -23.48
C LEU A 117 -12.06 2.68 -24.93
N GLU A 118 -13.11 2.55 -25.74
CA GLU A 118 -13.03 2.18 -27.16
C GLU A 118 -12.33 3.28 -27.98
N LYS A 119 -12.59 4.56 -27.65
CA LYS A 119 -11.85 5.68 -28.22
C LYS A 119 -10.41 5.75 -27.69
N ALA A 120 -10.17 5.35 -26.43
CA ALA A 120 -8.80 5.26 -25.91
C ALA A 120 -7.99 4.20 -26.67
N VAL A 121 -8.57 3.02 -26.95
CA VAL A 121 -7.99 1.98 -27.82
C VAL A 121 -7.64 2.55 -29.19
N GLU A 122 -8.58 3.23 -29.85
CA GLU A 122 -8.39 3.82 -31.18
C GLU A 122 -7.21 4.82 -31.21
N TYR A 123 -7.15 5.74 -30.24
CA TYR A 123 -6.15 6.83 -30.26
C TYR A 123 -4.78 6.40 -29.71
N TYR A 124 -4.71 5.45 -28.76
CA TYR A 124 -3.42 4.85 -28.35
C TYR A 124 -2.82 4.00 -29.47
N LEU A 125 -3.64 3.28 -30.25
CA LEU A 125 -3.17 2.55 -31.43
C LEU A 125 -2.58 3.53 -32.47
N LYS A 126 -3.31 4.61 -32.79
CA LYS A 126 -2.83 5.66 -33.71
C LYS A 126 -1.56 6.37 -33.22
N ALA A 127 -1.39 6.57 -31.91
CA ALA A 127 -0.16 7.08 -31.34
C ALA A 127 1.04 6.16 -31.63
N GLY A 128 0.89 4.85 -31.34
CA GLY A 128 1.92 3.84 -31.62
C GLY A 128 2.22 3.65 -33.10
N GLU A 129 1.21 3.74 -33.97
CA GLU A 129 1.37 3.66 -35.42
C GLU A 129 2.00 4.94 -36.02
N SER A 130 1.85 6.08 -35.34
CA SER A 130 2.53 7.34 -35.66
C SER A 130 3.94 7.47 -35.05
N GLY A 131 4.46 6.43 -34.39
CA GLY A 131 5.80 6.39 -33.81
C GLY A 131 5.93 6.86 -32.36
N ASP A 132 4.84 7.21 -31.66
CA ASP A 132 4.88 7.37 -30.20
C ASP A 132 4.76 6.01 -29.52
N VAL A 133 5.90 5.44 -29.15
CA VAL A 133 6.02 4.16 -28.44
C VAL A 133 5.17 4.08 -27.15
N LYS A 134 4.86 5.23 -26.52
CA LYS A 134 3.99 5.28 -25.33
C LYS A 134 2.57 4.89 -25.66
N GLY A 135 2.10 5.11 -26.89
CA GLY A 135 0.79 4.65 -27.36
C GLY A 135 0.63 3.13 -27.22
N TYR A 136 1.60 2.35 -27.69
CA TYR A 136 1.58 0.89 -27.53
C TYR A 136 1.72 0.44 -26.07
N TYR A 137 2.56 1.10 -25.26
CA TYR A 137 2.65 0.81 -23.82
C TYR A 137 1.33 1.07 -23.08
N ASN A 138 0.70 2.22 -23.32
CA ASN A 138 -0.56 2.60 -22.69
C ASN A 138 -1.74 1.77 -23.18
N LEU A 139 -1.71 1.32 -24.44
CA LEU A 139 -2.66 0.31 -24.94
C LEU A 139 -2.47 -1.04 -24.25
N GLY A 140 -1.23 -1.44 -23.98
CA GLY A 140 -0.91 -2.61 -23.15
C GLY A 140 -1.47 -2.48 -21.72
N ASN A 141 -1.28 -1.32 -21.08
CA ASN A 141 -1.84 -1.01 -19.75
C ASN A 141 -3.37 -1.06 -19.74
N LEU A 142 -4.02 -0.50 -20.77
CA LEU A 142 -5.48 -0.47 -20.91
C LEU A 142 -6.06 -1.89 -21.03
N TYR A 143 -5.45 -2.76 -21.84
CA TYR A 143 -5.85 -4.16 -21.89
C TYR A 143 -5.56 -4.93 -20.61
N PHE A 144 -4.44 -4.64 -19.95
CA PHE A 144 -4.06 -5.30 -18.69
C PHE A 144 -4.97 -4.92 -17.50
N HIS A 145 -5.33 -3.64 -17.35
CA HIS A 145 -6.07 -3.14 -16.18
C HIS A 145 -7.58 -3.01 -16.37
N ASN A 146 -8.07 -2.69 -17.58
CA ASN A 146 -9.49 -2.37 -17.79
C ASN A 146 -10.27 -3.49 -18.50
N TYR A 147 -9.58 -4.33 -19.28
CA TYR A 147 -10.18 -5.47 -19.98
C TYR A 147 -9.65 -6.83 -19.48
N GLU A 148 -8.67 -6.83 -18.57
CA GLU A 148 -7.92 -8.00 -18.05
C GLU A 148 -7.35 -8.96 -19.12
N ASP A 149 -7.25 -8.49 -20.37
CA ASP A 149 -6.84 -9.29 -21.53
C ASP A 149 -5.31 -9.36 -21.60
N LEU A 150 -4.74 -10.35 -20.91
CA LEU A 150 -3.31 -10.61 -20.88
C LEU A 150 -2.70 -10.83 -22.28
N LYS A 151 -3.47 -11.29 -23.28
CA LYS A 151 -2.97 -11.56 -24.63
C LYS A 151 -2.96 -10.34 -25.54
N LYS A 152 -3.93 -9.43 -25.40
CA LYS A 152 -3.83 -8.10 -26.02
C LYS A 152 -2.77 -7.25 -25.30
N ALA A 153 -2.65 -7.35 -23.97
CA ALA A 153 -1.56 -6.72 -23.23
C ALA A 153 -0.17 -7.21 -23.71
N GLU A 154 0.05 -8.52 -23.81
CA GLU A 154 1.24 -9.14 -24.41
C GLU A 154 1.55 -8.52 -25.78
N LYS A 155 0.58 -8.54 -26.71
CA LYS A 155 0.71 -8.00 -28.08
C LYS A 155 1.20 -6.55 -28.12
N TYR A 156 0.63 -5.66 -27.30
CA TYR A 156 0.97 -4.23 -27.37
C TYR A 156 2.22 -3.87 -26.55
N TYR A 157 2.50 -4.58 -25.45
CA TYR A 157 3.80 -4.45 -24.80
C TYR A 157 4.95 -4.97 -25.69
N LEU A 158 4.76 -6.03 -26.48
CA LEU A 158 5.76 -6.50 -27.45
C LEU A 158 6.11 -5.40 -28.47
N LYS A 159 5.10 -4.80 -29.13
CA LYS A 159 5.29 -3.67 -30.07
C LYS A 159 6.07 -2.47 -29.49
N ALA A 160 5.98 -2.26 -28.17
CA ALA A 160 6.74 -1.23 -27.47
C ALA A 160 8.13 -1.70 -27.02
N ALA A 161 8.28 -2.97 -26.65
CA ALA A 161 9.55 -3.60 -26.25
C ALA A 161 10.50 -3.84 -27.44
N GLU A 162 9.96 -4.02 -28.65
CA GLU A 162 10.68 -3.98 -29.94
C GLU A 162 11.38 -2.62 -30.14
N GLN A 163 10.73 -1.54 -29.67
CA GLN A 163 11.26 -0.17 -29.67
C GLN A 163 12.00 0.18 -28.37
N ASN A 164 12.50 -0.83 -27.64
CA ASN A 164 13.27 -0.72 -26.40
C ASN A 164 12.57 0.03 -25.24
N HIS A 165 11.23 0.11 -25.22
CA HIS A 165 10.51 0.75 -24.11
C HIS A 165 10.63 -0.07 -22.81
N GLN A 166 11.46 0.41 -21.87
CA GLN A 166 11.86 -0.33 -20.66
C GLN A 166 10.68 -0.78 -19.79
N ASN A 167 9.66 0.08 -19.63
CA ASN A 167 8.46 -0.28 -18.89
C ASN A 167 7.67 -1.41 -19.56
N SER A 168 7.67 -1.50 -20.90
CA SER A 168 7.02 -2.62 -21.61
C SER A 168 7.82 -3.92 -21.48
N ILE A 169 9.15 -3.85 -21.52
CA ILE A 169 10.04 -5.00 -21.25
C ILE A 169 9.80 -5.54 -19.84
N ARG A 170 9.70 -4.65 -18.84
CA ARG A 170 9.34 -4.97 -17.46
C ARG A 170 7.96 -5.62 -17.34
N MET A 171 6.93 -5.04 -17.97
CA MET A 171 5.57 -5.58 -17.93
C MET A 171 5.45 -6.94 -18.63
N LEU A 172 6.22 -7.21 -19.69
CA LEU A 172 6.24 -8.53 -20.34
C LEU A 172 6.73 -9.65 -19.41
N GLY A 173 7.73 -9.38 -18.55
CA GLY A 173 8.15 -10.35 -17.52
C GLY A 173 6.99 -10.75 -16.61
N PHE A 174 6.19 -9.77 -16.17
CA PHE A 174 5.01 -9.98 -15.34
C PHE A 174 3.83 -10.64 -16.09
N ILE A 175 3.59 -10.25 -17.34
CA ILE A 175 2.55 -10.85 -18.19
C ILE A 175 2.88 -12.32 -18.46
N TYR A 176 4.12 -12.66 -18.78
CA TYR A 176 4.54 -14.05 -18.96
C TYR A 176 4.50 -14.86 -17.66
N GLN A 177 4.78 -14.24 -16.51
CA GLN A 177 4.59 -14.89 -15.20
C GLN A 177 3.10 -15.18 -14.91
N ARG A 178 2.18 -14.26 -15.24
CA ARG A 178 0.71 -14.49 -15.15
C ARG A 178 0.15 -15.45 -16.19
N LEU A 179 0.89 -15.71 -17.28
CA LEU A 179 0.57 -16.69 -18.32
C LEU A 179 1.31 -18.02 -18.12
N GLU A 180 2.01 -18.19 -17.01
CA GLU A 180 2.81 -19.38 -16.63
C GLU A 180 3.94 -19.74 -17.65
N ASP A 181 4.24 -18.86 -18.58
CA ASP A 181 5.41 -18.94 -19.47
C ASP A 181 6.66 -18.45 -18.72
N TYR A 182 7.04 -19.20 -17.68
CA TYR A 182 8.17 -18.85 -16.81
C TYR A 182 9.51 -18.74 -17.58
N LYS A 183 9.62 -19.42 -18.74
CA LYS A 183 10.78 -19.30 -19.64
C LYS A 183 10.91 -17.90 -20.22
N LYS A 184 9.83 -17.33 -20.78
CA LYS A 184 9.83 -15.93 -21.24
C LYS A 184 9.81 -14.94 -20.08
N ALA A 185 9.14 -15.25 -18.97
CA ALA A 185 9.16 -14.38 -17.78
C ALA A 185 10.60 -14.12 -17.31
N LYS A 186 11.42 -15.18 -17.24
CA LYS A 186 12.86 -15.12 -16.96
C LYS A 186 13.60 -14.26 -17.99
N GLU A 187 13.38 -14.50 -19.28
CA GLU A 187 14.02 -13.73 -20.36
C GLU A 187 13.75 -12.22 -20.23
N TYR A 188 12.49 -11.83 -20.05
CA TYR A 188 12.10 -10.43 -19.96
C TYR A 188 12.51 -9.76 -18.65
N TYR A 189 12.50 -10.47 -17.51
CA TYR A 189 13.07 -9.95 -16.26
C TYR A 189 14.59 -9.78 -16.35
N LEU A 190 15.33 -10.71 -16.97
CA LEU A 190 16.76 -10.55 -17.22
C LEU A 190 17.05 -9.39 -18.20
N LYS A 191 16.24 -9.22 -19.25
CA LYS A 191 16.35 -8.10 -20.20
C LYS A 191 16.08 -6.75 -19.53
N ALA A 192 15.11 -6.67 -18.62
CA ALA A 192 14.83 -5.47 -17.82
C ALA A 192 15.96 -5.16 -16.82
N LEU A 193 16.42 -6.17 -16.07
CA LEU A 193 17.49 -6.02 -15.08
C LEU A 193 18.83 -5.61 -15.71
N LYS A 194 19.14 -6.06 -16.93
CA LYS A 194 20.35 -5.63 -17.66
C LYS A 194 20.38 -4.11 -17.91
N ASN A 195 19.22 -3.48 -18.04
CA ASN A 195 19.09 -2.03 -18.26
C ASN A 195 18.98 -1.24 -16.95
N ASN A 196 19.01 -1.93 -15.80
CA ASN A 196 19.50 -1.44 -14.50
C ASN A 196 18.69 -0.31 -13.81
N GLU A 197 17.38 -0.24 -14.03
CA GLU A 197 16.49 0.76 -13.39
C GLU A 197 15.57 0.20 -12.26
N ASN A 198 15.56 -1.11 -12.00
CA ASN A 198 14.64 -1.70 -11.00
C ASN A 198 15.15 -3.02 -10.38
N ASP A 199 15.94 -2.92 -9.30
CA ASP A 199 16.38 -4.10 -8.52
C ASP A 199 15.22 -4.92 -7.90
N GLY A 200 14.03 -4.33 -7.75
CA GLY A 200 12.85 -5.04 -7.24
C GLY A 200 12.40 -6.20 -8.12
N LEU A 201 12.80 -6.23 -9.39
CA LEU A 201 12.57 -7.34 -10.31
C LEU A 201 13.37 -8.61 -9.92
N LEU A 202 14.38 -8.51 -9.05
CA LEU A 202 15.07 -9.67 -8.49
C LEU A 202 14.11 -10.57 -7.70
N VAL A 203 13.14 -9.99 -6.97
CA VAL A 203 12.14 -10.75 -6.21
C VAL A 203 11.30 -11.64 -7.13
N ASN A 204 10.82 -11.08 -8.25
CA ASN A 204 10.02 -11.82 -9.22
C ASN A 204 10.86 -12.83 -10.00
N LEU A 205 12.11 -12.49 -10.35
CA LEU A 205 13.02 -13.38 -11.05
C LEU A 205 13.39 -14.62 -10.20
N ALA A 206 13.54 -14.46 -8.88
CA ALA A 206 13.79 -15.58 -7.98
C ALA A 206 12.61 -16.57 -7.96
N LEU A 207 11.38 -16.07 -7.77
CA LEU A 207 10.14 -16.86 -7.86
C LEU A 207 10.00 -17.56 -9.24
N VAL A 208 10.42 -16.89 -10.33
CA VAL A 208 10.43 -17.50 -11.67
C VAL A 208 11.50 -18.59 -11.79
N TYR A 209 12.69 -18.45 -11.17
CA TYR A 209 13.68 -19.53 -11.12
C TYR A 209 13.17 -20.74 -10.33
N GLU A 210 12.47 -20.53 -9.23
CA GLU A 210 11.83 -21.58 -8.44
C GLU A 210 10.80 -22.36 -9.28
N LYS A 211 9.85 -21.68 -9.95
CA LYS A 211 8.86 -22.36 -10.81
C LYS A 211 9.47 -22.96 -12.10
N LEU A 212 10.75 -22.70 -12.40
CA LEU A 212 11.56 -23.39 -13.41
C LEU A 212 12.41 -24.55 -12.85
N GLY A 213 12.39 -24.81 -11.54
CA GLY A 213 13.25 -25.79 -10.88
C GLY A 213 14.73 -25.36 -10.76
N GLU A 214 15.07 -24.12 -11.09
CA GLU A 214 16.44 -23.57 -11.00
C GLU A 214 16.77 -23.12 -9.56
N THR A 215 16.56 -24.03 -8.59
CA THR A 215 16.62 -23.80 -7.13
C THR A 215 17.80 -22.96 -6.67
N LYS A 216 19.02 -23.31 -7.05
CA LYS A 216 20.25 -22.56 -6.69
C LYS A 216 20.21 -21.09 -7.15
N LYS A 217 19.60 -20.81 -8.31
CA LYS A 217 19.47 -19.43 -8.82
C LYS A 217 18.33 -18.67 -8.14
N SER A 218 17.27 -19.35 -7.70
CA SER A 218 16.25 -18.71 -6.83
C SER A 218 16.91 -18.24 -5.52
N GLU A 219 17.64 -19.14 -4.86
CA GLU A 219 18.39 -18.87 -3.62
C GLU A 219 19.38 -17.69 -3.80
N GLU A 220 20.24 -17.73 -4.82
CA GLU A 220 21.18 -16.63 -5.16
C GLU A 220 20.47 -15.31 -5.49
N THR A 221 19.33 -15.35 -6.19
CA THR A 221 18.61 -14.13 -6.61
C THR A 221 17.83 -13.50 -5.44
N HIS A 222 17.26 -14.32 -4.54
CA HIS A 222 16.66 -13.82 -3.30
C HIS A 222 17.69 -13.20 -2.36
N LEU A 223 18.87 -13.83 -2.18
CA LEU A 223 19.96 -13.24 -1.41
C LEU A 223 20.38 -11.87 -1.97
N LYS A 224 20.57 -11.77 -3.30
CA LYS A 224 20.85 -10.50 -3.97
C LYS A 224 19.73 -9.45 -3.80
N ALA A 225 18.47 -9.87 -3.81
CA ALA A 225 17.34 -8.97 -3.53
C ALA A 225 17.38 -8.43 -2.09
N ILE A 226 17.75 -9.28 -1.12
CA ILE A 226 17.91 -8.90 0.29
C ILE A 226 19.07 -7.91 0.46
N GLU A 227 20.22 -8.14 -0.19
CA GLU A 227 21.35 -7.19 -0.24
C GLU A 227 20.95 -5.82 -0.82
N LYS A 228 20.00 -5.81 -1.76
CA LYS A 228 19.42 -4.60 -2.35
C LYS A 228 18.29 -3.97 -1.51
N GLY A 229 18.05 -4.46 -0.29
CA GLY A 229 17.07 -3.90 0.64
C GLY A 229 15.63 -4.40 0.47
N PHE A 230 15.36 -5.37 -0.42
CA PHE A 230 14.03 -5.94 -0.61
C PHE A 230 13.74 -7.00 0.47
N VAL A 231 13.53 -6.55 1.71
CA VAL A 231 13.35 -7.40 2.91
C VAL A 231 12.25 -8.45 2.78
N GLY A 232 11.22 -8.22 1.94
CA GLY A 232 10.21 -9.23 1.60
C GLY A 232 10.78 -10.51 0.98
N SER A 233 11.95 -10.46 0.33
CA SER A 233 12.65 -11.67 -0.12
C SER A 233 13.15 -12.56 1.03
N MET A 234 13.23 -12.08 2.27
CA MET A 234 13.51 -12.94 3.42
C MET A 234 12.35 -13.91 3.70
N TYR A 235 11.10 -13.45 3.54
CA TYR A 235 9.91 -14.31 3.64
C TYR A 235 9.85 -15.31 2.48
N ASN A 236 10.04 -14.83 1.23
CA ASN A 236 10.00 -15.71 0.07
C ASN A 236 11.12 -16.77 0.12
N LEU A 237 12.33 -16.40 0.55
CA LEU A 237 13.44 -17.33 0.72
C LEU A 237 13.18 -18.34 1.85
N ALA A 238 12.49 -17.94 2.92
CA ALA A 238 12.08 -18.85 3.99
C ALA A 238 11.06 -19.88 3.48
N SER A 239 10.02 -19.42 2.76
CA SER A 239 9.01 -20.27 2.12
C SER A 239 9.62 -21.21 1.07
N PHE A 240 10.56 -20.73 0.25
CA PHE A 240 11.35 -21.55 -0.66
C PHE A 240 12.13 -22.66 0.07
N TYR A 241 12.77 -22.35 1.20
CA TYR A 241 13.44 -23.37 2.01
C TYR A 241 12.45 -24.37 2.64
N GLU A 242 11.26 -23.93 3.04
CA GLU A 242 10.19 -24.77 3.59
C GLU A 242 9.64 -25.75 2.55
N GLU A 243 9.27 -25.27 1.34
CA GLU A 243 8.85 -26.11 0.21
C GLU A 243 9.91 -27.15 -0.18
N ASN A 244 11.20 -26.83 0.02
CA ASN A 244 12.34 -27.72 -0.22
C ASN A 244 12.75 -28.56 1.02
N GLY A 245 11.93 -28.59 2.07
CA GLY A 245 12.13 -29.41 3.28
C GLY A 245 13.27 -28.96 4.21
N LYS A 246 13.90 -27.81 3.93
CA LYS A 246 14.99 -27.21 4.74
C LYS A 246 14.40 -26.38 5.89
N ILE A 247 13.68 -27.04 6.79
CA ILE A 247 12.85 -26.41 7.82
C ILE A 247 13.63 -25.49 8.78
N GLU A 248 14.87 -25.85 9.14
CA GLU A 248 15.68 -25.01 10.04
C GLU A 248 16.25 -23.77 9.32
N GLU A 249 16.47 -23.84 8.01
CA GLU A 249 16.79 -22.68 7.17
C GLU A 249 15.58 -21.76 7.03
N ALA A 250 14.39 -22.34 6.79
CA ALA A 250 13.14 -21.59 6.74
C ALA A 250 12.89 -20.78 8.02
N LYS A 251 13.00 -21.40 9.20
CA LYS A 251 12.87 -20.72 10.50
C LYS A 251 13.86 -19.56 10.67
N LYS A 252 15.14 -19.75 10.31
CA LYS A 252 16.16 -18.68 10.38
C LYS A 252 15.75 -17.49 9.52
N TRP A 253 15.22 -17.72 8.32
CA TRP A 253 14.83 -16.65 7.40
C TRP A 253 13.49 -15.99 7.75
N TYR A 254 12.48 -16.74 8.22
CA TYR A 254 11.25 -16.14 8.77
C TYR A 254 11.56 -15.27 10.00
N LYS A 255 12.40 -15.75 10.93
CA LYS A 255 12.84 -14.93 12.08
C LYS A 255 13.56 -13.66 11.65
N ARG A 256 14.48 -13.75 10.68
CA ARG A 256 15.18 -12.58 10.13
C ARG A 256 14.21 -11.61 9.43
N ALA A 257 13.18 -12.13 8.76
CA ALA A 257 12.14 -11.32 8.13
C ALA A 257 11.34 -10.52 9.19
N LEU A 258 11.00 -11.12 10.34
CA LEU A 258 10.39 -10.43 11.49
C LEU A 258 11.31 -9.37 12.08
N GLU A 259 12.59 -9.67 12.26
CA GLU A 259 13.61 -8.70 12.71
C GLU A 259 13.76 -7.50 11.74
N ASN A 260 13.23 -7.61 10.52
CA ASN A 260 13.18 -6.57 9.50
C ASN A 260 11.74 -6.10 9.18
N GLY A 261 10.77 -6.34 10.08
CA GLY A 261 9.41 -5.80 10.01
C GLY A 261 8.44 -6.53 9.06
N VAL A 262 8.81 -7.69 8.52
CA VAL A 262 7.95 -8.51 7.64
C VAL A 262 7.03 -9.39 8.48
N GLU A 263 6.05 -8.76 9.15
CA GLU A 263 5.09 -9.40 10.06
C GLU A 263 4.41 -10.70 9.56
N PRO A 264 4.08 -10.90 8.27
CA PRO A 264 3.54 -12.17 7.79
C PRO A 264 4.40 -13.41 8.10
N ALA A 265 5.72 -13.25 8.32
CA ALA A 265 6.60 -14.33 8.74
C ALA A 265 6.28 -14.90 10.14
N ARG A 266 5.43 -14.23 10.93
CA ARG A 266 5.06 -14.62 12.30
C ARG A 266 4.26 -15.90 12.31
N GLU A 267 3.24 -15.99 11.46
CA GLU A 267 2.34 -17.14 11.42
C GLU A 267 3.08 -18.41 10.96
N GLU A 268 3.95 -18.29 9.94
CA GLU A 268 4.74 -19.42 9.43
C GLU A 268 5.83 -19.86 10.42
N LEU A 269 6.49 -18.92 11.12
CA LEU A 269 7.42 -19.29 12.19
C LEU A 269 6.70 -19.99 13.35
N GLU A 270 5.54 -19.49 13.78
CA GLU A 270 4.73 -20.10 14.83
C GLU A 270 4.18 -21.49 14.43
N LYS A 271 3.87 -21.74 13.15
CA LYS A 271 3.56 -23.08 12.61
C LYS A 271 4.77 -24.01 12.68
N LEU A 272 5.94 -23.57 12.20
CA LEU A 272 7.15 -24.40 12.12
C LEU A 272 7.79 -24.69 13.50
N GLU A 273 7.65 -23.77 14.47
CA GLU A 273 7.96 -24.02 15.89
C GLU A 273 6.83 -24.78 16.61
N GLY A 274 5.61 -24.68 16.09
CA GLY A 274 4.38 -25.34 16.55
C GLY A 274 4.48 -26.86 16.70
N ASN A 275 5.37 -27.52 15.97
CA ASN A 275 5.68 -28.95 16.14
C ASN A 275 6.30 -29.33 17.51
N LYS A 276 6.56 -28.36 18.41
CA LYS A 276 6.77 -28.60 19.85
C LYS A 276 5.59 -28.16 20.73
N SER A 277 4.67 -27.36 20.22
CA SER A 277 3.54 -26.75 20.93
C SER A 277 2.45 -27.76 21.33
N ASP A 278 2.21 -28.80 20.53
CA ASP A 278 1.14 -29.79 20.79
C ASP A 278 1.33 -30.55 22.12
N LYS A 279 2.56 -30.63 22.63
CA LYS A 279 2.85 -31.24 23.93
C LYS A 279 2.54 -30.32 25.13
N LEU A 280 2.27 -29.04 24.88
CA LEU A 280 1.86 -28.04 25.87
C LEU A 280 0.38 -27.61 25.69
N LYS A 281 -0.10 -27.47 24.44
CA LYS A 281 -1.52 -27.17 24.14
C LYS A 281 -2.46 -28.20 24.76
N ASN A 282 -2.14 -29.49 24.69
CA ASN A 282 -2.96 -30.57 25.29
C ASN A 282 -3.15 -30.47 26.82
N ILE A 283 -2.39 -29.64 27.53
CA ILE A 283 -2.63 -29.33 28.96
C ILE A 283 -3.57 -28.12 29.11
N ALA A 284 -3.40 -27.11 28.24
CA ALA A 284 -4.16 -25.86 28.27
C ALA A 284 -5.57 -25.94 27.62
N THR A 285 -5.83 -26.90 26.72
CA THR A 285 -7.12 -27.05 26.03
C THR A 285 -8.09 -28.02 26.72
N SER A 286 -7.89 -28.29 28.00
CA SER A 286 -8.98 -28.82 28.83
C SER A 286 -9.95 -27.67 29.15
N ASN A 287 -11.22 -27.80 28.80
CA ASN A 287 -12.23 -26.75 29.02
C ASN A 287 -12.57 -26.63 30.52
N ILE A 288 -11.71 -25.96 31.30
CA ILE A 288 -11.95 -25.74 32.72
C ILE A 288 -13.08 -24.72 32.90
N SER A 289 -14.20 -25.17 33.46
CA SER A 289 -15.36 -24.33 33.77
C SER A 289 -15.59 -24.24 35.27
N PHE A 290 -15.92 -23.04 35.75
CA PHE A 290 -16.03 -22.72 37.17
C PHE A 290 -17.47 -22.38 37.56
N GLU A 291 -17.84 -22.70 38.80
CA GLU A 291 -19.06 -22.20 39.43
C GLU A 291 -18.84 -20.78 39.95
N THR A 292 -17.68 -20.54 40.57
CA THR A 292 -17.30 -19.24 41.15
C THR A 292 -15.82 -18.93 40.94
N LEU A 293 -15.53 -17.64 40.72
CA LEU A 293 -14.19 -17.07 40.74
C LEU A 293 -14.16 -15.91 41.73
N THR A 294 -13.23 -15.98 42.68
CA THR A 294 -13.03 -14.96 43.71
C THR A 294 -11.62 -14.38 43.62
N LEU A 295 -11.53 -13.06 43.54
CA LEU A 295 -10.29 -12.30 43.53
C LEU A 295 -10.52 -10.93 44.17
N LYS A 296 -9.62 -10.49 45.04
CA LYS A 296 -9.58 -9.10 45.52
C LYS A 296 -8.61 -8.34 44.63
N LEU A 297 -9.08 -7.36 43.87
CA LEU A 297 -8.18 -6.44 43.16
C LEU A 297 -7.58 -5.43 44.14
N VAL A 298 -6.34 -5.03 43.89
CA VAL A 298 -5.65 -3.93 44.60
C VAL A 298 -5.06 -3.01 43.53
N GLY A 299 -5.56 -1.78 43.47
CA GLY A 299 -5.07 -0.79 42.52
C GLY A 299 -3.92 0.02 43.10
N HIS A 300 -2.76 -0.03 42.44
CA HIS A 300 -1.61 0.81 42.77
C HIS A 300 -1.70 2.12 41.98
N GLY A 301 -1.78 3.24 42.70
CA GLY A 301 -1.78 4.56 42.08
C GLY A 301 -0.40 4.91 41.53
N LEU A 302 -0.28 4.99 40.20
CA LEU A 302 0.96 5.38 39.54
C LEU A 302 1.32 6.86 39.80
N LEU A 303 2.60 7.17 39.63
CA LEU A 303 3.18 8.48 39.91
C LEU A 303 2.60 9.58 39.00
N LYS A 304 2.70 10.84 39.47
CA LYS A 304 2.05 12.07 38.93
C LYS A 304 2.20 12.38 37.43
N THR A 305 2.97 11.60 36.67
CA THR A 305 3.21 11.82 35.23
C THR A 305 2.17 11.17 34.31
N ASN A 306 1.37 10.20 34.78
CA ASN A 306 0.28 9.60 34.00
C ASN A 306 -0.96 9.36 34.89
N GLU A 307 -1.83 10.37 35.05
CA GLU A 307 -3.04 10.23 35.90
C GLU A 307 -4.07 9.20 35.38
N ASN A 308 -3.91 8.69 34.15
CA ASN A 308 -4.87 7.80 33.48
C ASN A 308 -4.44 6.32 33.40
N GLU A 309 -3.27 5.97 33.96
CA GLU A 309 -2.81 4.58 34.05
C GLU A 309 -2.78 4.12 35.51
N ILE A 310 -3.31 2.92 35.77
CA ILE A 310 -3.34 2.31 37.11
C ILE A 310 -3.04 0.82 36.94
N GLU A 311 -2.08 0.30 37.71
CA GLU A 311 -1.77 -1.13 37.73
C GLU A 311 -2.68 -1.86 38.74
N LEU A 312 -3.32 -2.94 38.30
CA LEU A 312 -4.21 -3.76 39.12
C LEU A 312 -3.51 -5.08 39.45
N GLU A 313 -3.07 -5.21 40.70
CA GLU A 313 -2.74 -6.52 41.26
C GLU A 313 -4.01 -7.25 41.74
N TYR A 314 -3.90 -8.55 41.98
CA TYR A 314 -4.93 -9.31 42.67
C TYR A 314 -4.34 -10.10 43.84
N GLN A 315 -5.19 -10.32 44.84
CA GLN A 315 -4.89 -11.08 46.05
C GLN A 315 -6.01 -12.09 46.29
N ASN A 316 -5.68 -13.16 47.02
CA ASN A 316 -6.64 -14.22 47.40
C ASN A 316 -7.35 -14.89 46.21
N PHE A 317 -6.66 -15.07 45.09
CA PHE A 317 -7.19 -15.78 43.92
C PHE A 317 -7.62 -17.20 44.32
N ARG A 318 -8.91 -17.51 44.08
CA ARG A 318 -9.48 -18.85 44.24
C ARG A 318 -10.59 -19.05 43.22
N ALA A 319 -10.54 -20.14 42.48
CA ALA A 319 -11.64 -20.60 41.64
C ALA A 319 -12.18 -21.95 42.15
N ILE A 320 -13.47 -22.21 41.94
CA ILE A 320 -14.10 -23.51 42.22
C ILE A 320 -14.68 -24.02 40.91
N GLY A 321 -14.18 -25.16 40.43
CA GLY A 321 -14.65 -25.81 39.21
C GLY A 321 -16.08 -26.35 39.35
N LYS A 322 -16.77 -26.62 38.21
CA LYS A 322 -18.05 -27.37 38.21
C LYS A 322 -17.90 -28.83 38.68
N ASP A 323 -16.67 -29.32 38.77
CA ASP A 323 -16.26 -30.57 39.43
C ASP A 323 -16.09 -30.42 40.95
N LYS A 324 -16.34 -29.22 41.50
CA LYS A 324 -16.10 -28.79 42.90
C LYS A 324 -14.63 -28.79 43.32
N LYS A 325 -13.68 -28.97 42.38
CA LYS A 325 -12.25 -28.85 42.66
C LYS A 325 -11.90 -27.38 42.92
N VAL A 326 -11.06 -27.13 43.92
CA VAL A 326 -10.52 -25.80 44.21
C VAL A 326 -9.23 -25.60 43.42
N TYR A 327 -9.15 -24.49 42.70
CA TYR A 327 -7.97 -24.07 41.94
C TYR A 327 -7.40 -22.77 42.52
N THR A 328 -6.08 -22.62 42.45
CA THR A 328 -5.29 -21.52 43.04
C THR A 328 -4.51 -20.77 41.98
N GLU A 329 -3.86 -19.65 42.32
CA GLU A 329 -3.03 -18.86 41.38
C GLU A 329 -2.03 -19.74 40.60
N LYS A 330 -1.42 -20.73 41.29
CA LYS A 330 -0.40 -21.63 40.72
C LYS A 330 -0.92 -22.46 39.55
N ASP A 331 -2.20 -22.86 39.59
CA ASP A 331 -2.83 -23.70 38.58
C ASP A 331 -3.02 -22.97 37.23
N PHE A 332 -2.81 -21.65 37.20
CA PHE A 332 -2.92 -20.79 36.00
C PHE A 332 -1.57 -20.12 35.61
N GLN A 333 -0.46 -20.43 36.29
CA GLN A 333 0.84 -19.83 35.99
C GLN A 333 1.45 -20.43 34.71
N ILE A 334 1.61 -19.61 33.66
CA ILE A 334 2.33 -20.02 32.45
C ILE A 334 3.81 -19.67 32.60
N ASN A 335 4.69 -20.65 32.38
CA ASN A 335 6.15 -20.53 32.52
C ASN A 335 6.59 -19.94 33.87
N GLY A 336 5.88 -20.29 34.96
CA GLY A 336 6.14 -19.79 36.31
C GLY A 336 5.80 -18.31 36.54
N LYS A 337 5.23 -17.61 35.55
CA LYS A 337 4.78 -16.23 35.69
C LYS A 337 3.36 -16.19 36.23
N LYS A 338 3.09 -15.24 37.13
CA LYS A 338 1.74 -14.95 37.60
C LYS A 338 0.79 -14.65 36.44
N PRO A 339 -0.48 -15.10 36.50
CA PRO A 339 -1.53 -14.56 35.66
C PRO A 339 -1.56 -13.02 35.66
N LYS A 340 -2.02 -12.40 34.57
CA LYS A 340 -2.35 -10.96 34.53
C LYS A 340 -3.85 -10.76 34.35
N ILE A 341 -4.41 -9.70 34.93
CA ILE A 341 -5.81 -9.32 34.72
C ILE A 341 -5.88 -8.18 33.71
N VAL A 342 -6.76 -8.30 32.72
CA VAL A 342 -7.06 -7.25 31.73
C VAL A 342 -8.55 -6.95 31.78
N VAL A 343 -8.89 -5.74 32.23
CA VAL A 343 -10.25 -5.21 32.25
C VAL A 343 -10.50 -4.47 30.94
N SER A 344 -11.44 -4.96 30.12
CA SER A 344 -11.54 -4.55 28.71
C SER A 344 -12.49 -3.35 28.47
N LYS A 345 -12.34 -2.26 29.23
CA LYS A 345 -12.98 -0.96 28.93
C LYS A 345 -12.21 0.18 29.62
N ALA A 346 -12.23 1.39 29.04
CA ALA A 346 -11.57 2.56 29.63
C ALA A 346 -12.35 3.06 30.85
N VAL A 347 -11.91 2.68 32.05
CA VAL A 347 -12.53 3.10 33.32
C VAL A 347 -12.12 4.53 33.65
N SER A 348 -13.07 5.41 33.94
CA SER A 348 -12.74 6.82 34.21
C SER A 348 -11.91 6.97 35.49
N THR A 349 -10.97 7.92 35.49
CA THR A 349 -10.04 8.18 36.59
C THR A 349 -10.73 8.38 37.94
N LYS A 350 -11.94 8.98 37.94
CA LYS A 350 -12.78 9.18 39.13
C LYS A 350 -13.35 7.85 39.67
N MET A 351 -13.75 6.94 38.78
CA MET A 351 -14.26 5.62 39.16
C MET A 351 -13.15 4.73 39.75
N ILE A 352 -11.95 4.71 39.14
CA ILE A 352 -10.83 3.94 39.70
C ILE A 352 -10.34 4.56 41.03
N ARG A 353 -10.36 5.89 41.18
CA ARG A 353 -10.07 6.56 42.48
C ARG A 353 -11.07 6.25 43.59
N ASN A 354 -12.31 5.89 43.25
CA ASN A 354 -13.27 5.37 44.22
C ASN A 354 -12.95 3.90 44.57
N PHE A 355 -12.70 3.07 43.56
CA PHE A 355 -12.35 1.65 43.74
C PHE A 355 -11.08 1.44 44.59
N ILE A 356 -10.07 2.30 44.44
CA ILE A 356 -8.84 2.29 45.27
C ILE A 356 -9.13 2.65 46.75
N LYS A 357 -10.27 3.26 47.06
CA LYS A 357 -10.64 3.73 48.40
C LYS A 357 -11.67 2.85 49.10
N THR A 358 -12.25 1.86 48.44
CA THR A 358 -13.18 0.92 49.06
C THR A 358 -12.54 -0.46 49.15
N ASP A 359 -12.69 -1.12 50.30
CA ASP A 359 -12.02 -2.39 50.59
C ASP A 359 -12.77 -3.61 50.00
N GLU A 360 -13.34 -3.39 48.80
CA GLU A 360 -14.37 -4.23 48.18
C GLU A 360 -13.84 -5.58 47.68
N LYS A 361 -14.68 -6.61 47.81
CA LYS A 361 -14.46 -7.94 47.24
C LYS A 361 -15.39 -8.13 46.07
N ILE A 362 -14.83 -8.31 44.88
CA ILE A 362 -15.61 -8.67 43.69
C ILE A 362 -15.85 -10.19 43.73
N TYR A 363 -17.11 -10.59 43.75
CA TYR A 363 -17.54 -11.97 43.53
C TYR A 363 -18.03 -12.09 42.09
N ILE A 364 -17.63 -13.14 41.38
CA ILE A 364 -18.00 -13.33 39.98
C ILE A 364 -18.61 -14.73 39.81
N VAL A 365 -19.84 -14.74 39.29
CA VAL A 365 -20.71 -15.92 39.21
C VAL A 365 -21.15 -16.13 37.76
N GLY A 366 -20.86 -17.31 37.22
CA GLY A 366 -21.34 -17.73 35.90
C GLY A 366 -20.36 -17.54 34.74
N PHE A 367 -20.51 -18.42 33.75
CA PHE A 367 -19.82 -18.43 32.45
C PHE A 367 -20.84 -18.89 31.40
N LEU A 368 -20.90 -18.22 30.24
CA LEU A 368 -21.71 -18.68 29.11
C LEU A 368 -20.91 -19.68 28.26
N ASP A 369 -21.56 -20.76 27.83
CA ASP A 369 -20.99 -21.72 26.88
C ASP A 369 -21.30 -21.26 25.44
N GLU A 370 -20.26 -21.06 24.61
CA GLU A 370 -20.41 -20.50 23.25
C GLU A 370 -20.62 -21.56 22.16
N THR A 371 -21.07 -22.76 22.52
CA THR A 371 -21.37 -23.84 21.56
C THR A 371 -22.71 -23.66 20.80
N ASN A 372 -22.93 -22.51 20.13
CA ASN A 372 -24.02 -22.39 19.14
C ASN A 372 -23.82 -21.34 18.00
N GLU A 373 -23.79 -21.87 16.76
CA GLU A 373 -24.25 -21.32 15.46
C GLU A 373 -23.93 -19.87 14.99
N ARG A 374 -23.01 -19.78 14.02
CA ARG A 374 -23.17 -19.18 12.65
C ARG A 374 -23.53 -17.68 12.42
N LYS A 375 -22.57 -17.01 11.75
CA LYS A 375 -22.68 -16.10 10.56
C LYS A 375 -23.18 -14.64 10.70
N LYS A 376 -22.40 -13.76 10.02
CA LYS A 376 -22.66 -12.35 9.60
C LYS A 376 -22.77 -11.32 10.74
N GLY A 377 -22.29 -10.10 10.49
CA GLY A 377 -22.22 -9.02 11.49
C GLY A 377 -22.54 -7.63 10.93
N VAL A 378 -22.66 -6.64 11.83
CA VAL A 378 -23.00 -5.22 11.59
C VAL A 378 -22.24 -4.34 12.62
N ARG A 379 -21.92 -3.08 12.28
CA ARG A 379 -21.37 -2.05 13.20
C ARG A 379 -22.48 -1.19 13.80
N TYR A 380 -22.34 -0.70 15.04
CA TYR A 380 -22.80 0.64 15.50
C TYR A 380 -22.08 1.08 16.80
N GLU A 381 -22.17 2.37 17.15
CA GLU A 381 -21.67 3.06 18.37
C GLU A 381 -22.77 4.04 18.88
N PRO A 382 -22.58 4.81 19.98
CA PRO A 382 -22.43 4.44 21.40
C PRO A 382 -23.76 3.94 22.07
N PHE A 383 -24.33 4.35 23.23
CA PHE A 383 -24.16 5.43 24.23
C PHE A 383 -24.57 4.98 25.68
N ASP A 384 -24.35 5.86 26.67
CA ASP A 384 -24.94 6.01 28.02
C ASP A 384 -25.89 4.96 28.64
N VAL A 385 -25.65 4.64 29.93
CA VAL A 385 -26.54 4.99 31.07
C VAL A 385 -25.79 4.86 32.42
N LYS A 386 -26.38 5.40 33.49
CA LYS A 386 -25.80 5.63 34.83
C LYS A 386 -25.71 4.36 35.70
N PHE A 387 -24.86 4.42 36.72
CA PHE A 387 -24.79 3.46 37.83
C PHE A 387 -25.77 3.84 38.96
N ASN A 388 -26.39 2.84 39.57
CA ASN A 388 -26.72 2.85 41.00
C ASN A 388 -26.70 1.40 41.53
N GLU A 389 -26.85 1.26 42.85
CA GLU A 389 -26.68 0.08 43.71
C GLU A 389 -27.07 -1.32 43.15
N ASN A 390 -26.20 -2.31 43.40
CA ASN A 390 -26.44 -3.77 43.43
C ASN A 390 -27.31 -4.43 42.34
N GLU A 391 -26.71 -4.86 41.23
CA GLU A 391 -27.07 -6.10 40.51
C GLU A 391 -25.98 -6.54 39.50
N ASP A 392 -26.03 -7.79 39.00
CA ASP A 392 -24.91 -8.48 38.34
C ASP A 392 -24.39 -7.86 37.03
N TRP A 393 -23.06 -7.64 36.92
CA TRP A 393 -22.46 -6.90 35.78
C TRP A 393 -21.20 -7.49 35.12
N VAL A 394 -20.81 -8.75 35.38
CA VAL A 394 -19.75 -9.44 34.60
C VAL A 394 -20.40 -10.48 33.69
N LYS A 395 -20.40 -10.23 32.37
CA LYS A 395 -21.12 -11.08 31.40
C LYS A 395 -20.24 -12.16 30.74
N LYS A 396 -18.92 -11.95 30.66
CA LYS A 396 -17.96 -12.99 30.23
C LYS A 396 -16.63 -12.86 30.98
N ILE A 397 -16.09 -14.01 31.40
CA ILE A 397 -14.67 -14.18 31.71
C ILE A 397 -14.13 -15.32 30.85
N TYR A 398 -12.91 -15.15 30.35
CA TYR A 398 -12.13 -16.27 29.83
C TYR A 398 -10.64 -16.12 30.17
N PHE A 399 -9.94 -17.24 30.18
CA PHE A 399 -8.49 -17.31 30.37
C PHE A 399 -7.83 -17.67 29.04
N LYS A 400 -6.80 -16.92 28.65
CA LYS A 400 -5.97 -17.23 27.47
C LYS A 400 -4.55 -16.75 27.71
N ASP A 401 -3.54 -17.55 27.36
CA ASP A 401 -2.13 -17.16 27.37
C ASP A 401 -1.61 -16.58 28.72
N GLY A 402 -2.21 -17.03 29.84
CA GLY A 402 -1.90 -16.54 31.19
C GLY A 402 -2.57 -15.22 31.56
N ILE A 403 -3.56 -14.78 30.78
CA ILE A 403 -4.30 -13.53 30.96
C ILE A 403 -5.76 -13.86 31.28
N ILE A 404 -6.29 -13.19 32.32
CA ILE A 404 -7.70 -13.20 32.71
C ILE A 404 -8.37 -12.00 32.03
N TYR A 405 -9.27 -12.28 31.10
CA TYR A 405 -10.06 -11.26 30.43
C TYR A 405 -11.39 -11.12 31.16
N ILE A 406 -11.66 -9.92 31.70
CA ILE A 406 -12.95 -9.57 32.30
C ILE A 406 -13.68 -8.65 31.33
N TRP A 407 -14.82 -9.11 30.81
CA TRP A 407 -15.56 -8.45 29.74
C TRP A 407 -17.03 -8.22 30.13
N ASN A 408 -17.46 -6.97 29.96
CA ASN A 408 -18.85 -6.55 29.92
C ASN A 408 -19.06 -5.83 28.58
N ASN A 409 -20.27 -5.91 28.01
CA ASN A 409 -20.60 -5.34 26.69
C ASN A 409 -20.37 -3.81 26.68
#